data_AF-A0A7Y8J3Q3-F1
#
_entry.id   AF-A0A7Y8J3Q3-F1
#
_cell.length_a   1.000
_cell.length_b   1.000
_cell.length_c   1.000
_cell.angle_alpha   90.00
_cell.angle_beta   90.00
_cell.angle_gamma   90.00
#
_symmetry.space_group_name_H-M   'P 1'
#
loop_
_entity.id
_entity.type
_entity.pdbx_description
1 polymer ?
#
loop_
_entity_poly.entity_id
_entity_poly.type
_entity_poly.pdbx_seq_one_letter_code
_entity_poly.pdbx_strand_id
1 'polypeptide(L)'
;MKEKVKIFFELTKVKITSFVTVTTAFGYIAATGKIDLMIVPVLLGVLFLAFGSAALNHFQEKDFDAKMNRTKGRPIPSGRIS
;
A
#
# COMPACT_ATOMS: atom_id res chain seq x y z
N MET A 1 -14.43 -4.38 -14.33
CA MET A 1 -12.96 -4.56 -14.26
C MET A 1 -12.23 -3.29 -13.80
N LYS A 2 -12.48 -2.13 -14.43
CA LYS A 2 -11.90 -0.83 -14.03
C LYS A 2 -12.12 -0.47 -12.56
N GLU A 3 -13.29 -0.78 -12.02
CA GLU A 3 -13.64 -0.46 -10.62
C GLU A 3 -12.84 -1.29 -9.60
N LYS A 4 -12.66 -2.60 -9.85
CA LYS A 4 -11.84 -3.46 -8.98
C LYS A 4 -10.39 -2.95 -8.89
N VAL A 5 -9.82 -2.55 -10.02
CA VAL A 5 -8.47 -1.97 -10.09
C VAL A 5 -8.38 -0.68 -9.26
N LYS A 6 -9.40 0.19 -9.33
CA LYS A 6 -9.46 1.41 -8.52
C LYS A 6 -9.53 1.09 -7.02
N ILE A 7 -10.32 0.10 -6.63
CA ILE A 7 -10.41 -0.37 -5.23
C ILE A 7 -9.05 -0.87 -4.74
N PHE A 8 -8.33 -1.66 -5.56
CA PHE A 8 -6.99 -2.11 -5.21
C PHE A 8 -6.04 -0.93 -4.98
N PHE A 9 -6.01 0.05 -5.89
CA PHE A 9 -5.16 1.24 -5.72
C PHE A 9 -5.50 2.06 -4.46
N GLU A 10 -6.78 2.15 -4.09
CA GLU A 10 -7.23 2.81 -2.86
C GLU A 10 -6.81 2.01 -1.61
N LEU A 11 -7.00 0.69 -1.60
CA LEU A 11 -6.65 -0.19 -0.48
C LEU A 11 -5.14 -0.21 -0.20
N THR A 12 -4.34 -0.31 -1.26
CA THR A 12 -2.89 -0.40 -1.13
C THR A 12 -2.23 0.96 -0.89
N LYS A 13 -3.00 2.07 -0.93
CA LYS A 13 -2.46 3.44 -0.84
C LYS A 13 -1.28 3.64 -1.80
N VAL A 14 -1.45 3.23 -3.06
CA VAL A 14 -0.36 3.07 -4.05
C VAL A 14 0.60 4.25 -4.13
N LYS A 15 0.09 5.49 -4.00
CA LYS A 15 0.90 6.71 -4.03
C LYS A 15 1.92 6.74 -2.89
N ILE A 16 1.53 6.34 -1.69
CA ILE A 16 2.41 6.35 -0.51
C ILE A 16 3.38 5.18 -0.59
N THR A 17 2.87 3.99 -0.92
CA THR A 17 3.70 2.77 -0.98
C THR A 17 4.71 2.79 -2.13
N SER A 18 4.45 3.53 -3.22
CA SER A 18 5.46 3.76 -4.25
C SER A 18 6.63 4.59 -3.72
N PHE A 19 6.38 5.63 -2.91
CA PHE A 19 7.46 6.38 -2.25
C PHE A 19 8.25 5.50 -1.28
N VAL A 20 7.59 4.64 -0.51
CA VAL A 20 8.26 3.66 0.37
C VAL A 20 9.17 2.71 -0.42
N THR A 21 8.73 2.28 -1.60
CA THR A 21 9.53 1.40 -2.46
C THR A 21 10.75 2.14 -3.02
N VAL A 22 10.59 3.40 -3.42
CA VAL A 22 11.69 4.26 -3.89
C VAL A 22 12.72 4.49 -2.78
N THR A 23 12.29 4.82 -1.56
CA THR A 23 13.22 5.00 -0.43
C THR A 23 13.95 3.70 -0.08
N THR A 24 13.29 2.55 -0.23
CA THR A 24 13.93 1.23 -0.08
C THR A 24 15.03 1.01 -1.10
N ALA A 25 14.83 1.41 -2.37
CA ALA A 25 15.86 1.32 -3.40
C ALA A 25 17.10 2.13 -3.03
N PHE A 26 16.91 3.38 -2.58
CA PHE A 26 18.00 4.22 -2.11
C PHE A 26 18.70 3.62 -0.89
N GLY A 27 17.95 3.06 0.07
CA GLY A 27 18.52 2.37 1.23
C GLY A 27 19.37 1.16 0.85
N TYR A 28 18.92 0.37 -0.13
CA TYR A 28 19.69 -0.76 -0.64
C TYR A 28 21.01 -0.31 -1.27
N ILE A 29 20.97 0.71 -2.13
CA ILE A 29 22.15 1.25 -2.80
C ILE A 29 23.12 1.85 -1.77
N ALA A 30 22.61 2.58 -0.78
CA ALA A 30 23.43 3.14 0.28
C ALA A 30 24.12 2.06 1.14
N ALA A 31 23.44 0.93 1.40
CA ALA A 31 23.99 -0.15 2.22
C ALA A 31 24.99 -1.04 1.46
N THR A 32 24.76 -1.28 0.17
CA THR A 32 25.54 -2.25 -0.62
C THR A 32 26.55 -1.59 -1.56
N GLY A 33 26.36 -0.31 -1.89
CA GLY A 33 27.14 0.42 -2.89
C GLY A 33 26.94 -0.06 -4.33
N LYS A 34 25.96 -0.93 -4.59
CA LYS A 34 25.76 -1.60 -5.88
C LYS A 34 24.29 -1.59 -6.29
N ILE A 35 24.06 -1.69 -7.60
CA ILE A 35 22.76 -2.00 -8.19
C ILE A 35 22.92 -3.36 -8.87
N ASP A 36 22.42 -4.41 -8.21
CA ASP A 36 22.43 -5.77 -8.70
C ASP A 36 21.01 -6.36 -8.69
N LEU A 37 20.86 -7.60 -9.16
CA LEU A 37 19.55 -8.25 -9.24
C LEU A 37 18.93 -8.54 -7.87
N MET A 38 19.71 -8.50 -6.77
CA MET A 38 19.18 -8.72 -5.42
C MET A 38 18.31 -7.56 -4.93
N ILE A 39 18.39 -6.38 -5.58
CA ILE A 39 17.48 -5.27 -5.27
C ILE A 39 16.02 -5.62 -5.61
N VAL A 40 15.77 -6.46 -6.62
CA VAL A 40 14.42 -6.80 -7.09
C VAL A 40 13.57 -7.49 -6.01
N PRO A 41 14.00 -8.62 -5.40
CA PRO A 41 13.22 -9.25 -4.34
C PRO A 41 13.05 -8.35 -3.11
N VAL A 42 14.02 -7.48 -2.80
CA VAL A 42 13.91 -6.50 -1.71
C VAL A 42 12.80 -5.48 -1.98
N LEU A 43 12.78 -4.90 -3.18
CA LEU A 43 11.76 -3.92 -3.56
C LEU A 43 10.36 -4.54 -3.62
N LEU A 44 10.23 -5.73 -4.21
CA LEU A 44 8.96 -6.44 -4.24
C LEU A 44 8.48 -6.84 -2.84
N GLY A 45 9.39 -7.32 -1.99
CA GLY A 45 9.09 -7.67 -0.61
C GLY A 45 8.54 -6.46 0.17
N VAL A 46 9.23 -5.32 0.10
CA VAL A 46 8.76 -4.10 0.77
C VAL A 46 7.46 -3.57 0.16
N LEU A 47 7.32 -3.59 -1.17
CA LEU A 47 6.09 -3.16 -1.85
C LEU A 47 4.88 -3.97 -1.38
N PHE A 48 4.99 -5.30 -1.37
CA PHE A 48 3.89 -6.18 -0.93
C PHE A 48 3.61 -6.08 0.56
N LEU A 49 4.63 -5.93 1.41
CA LEU A 49 4.45 -5.65 2.83
C LEU A 49 3.71 -4.33 3.05
N ALA A 50 4.07 -3.28 2.31
CA ALA A 50 3.43 -1.97 2.40
C ALA A 50 1.97 -2.02 1.93
N PHE A 51 1.69 -2.75 0.83
CA PHE A 51 0.32 -3.01 0.37
C PHE A 51 -0.51 -3.74 1.42
N GLY A 52 0.03 -4.81 2.01
CA GLY A 52 -0.64 -5.58 3.05
C GLY A 52 -0.91 -4.74 4.30
N SER A 53 0.08 -3.97 4.75
CA SER A 53 -0.07 -3.06 5.89
C SER A 53 -1.14 -1.99 5.65
N ALA A 54 -1.19 -1.38 4.46
CA ALA A 54 -2.21 -0.40 4.12
C ALA A 54 -3.63 -0.99 4.08
N ALA A 55 -3.79 -2.18 3.49
CA ALA A 55 -5.06 -2.88 3.45
C ALA A 55 -5.51 -3.32 4.85
N LEU A 56 -4.59 -3.84 5.66
CA LEU A 56 -4.86 -4.25 7.05
C LEU A 56 -5.28 -3.04 7.90
N ASN A 57 -4.64 -1.89 7.71
CA ASN A 57 -5.03 -0.66 8.40
C ASN A 57 -6.48 -0.26 8.07
N HIS A 58 -6.86 -0.26 6.79
CA HIS A 58 -8.27 0.00 6.41
C HIS A 58 -9.25 -1.02 7.00
N PHE A 59 -8.83 -2.30 7.13
CA PHE A 59 -9.67 -3.33 7.73
C PHE A 59 -9.88 -3.09 9.23
N GLN A 60 -8.80 -2.78 9.96
CA GLN A 60 -8.87 -2.48 11.40
C GLN A 60 -9.65 -1.21 11.72
N GLU A 61 -9.55 -0.17 10.87
CA GLU A 61 -10.23 1.11 11.05
C GLU A 61 -11.70 1.12 10.57
N LYS A 62 -12.21 0.03 9.99
CA LYS A 62 -13.52 -0.02 9.29
C LYS A 62 -14.66 0.68 10.05
N ASP A 63 -14.85 0.34 11.32
CA ASP A 63 -15.97 0.84 12.12
C ASP A 63 -15.83 2.33 12.49
N PHE A 64 -14.59 2.80 12.65
CA PHE A 64 -14.30 4.21 12.92
C PHE A 64 -14.41 5.03 11.63
N ASP A 65 -13.87 4.51 10.53
CA ASP A 65 -13.94 5.16 9.23
C ASP A 65 -15.38 5.39 8.78
N ALA A 66 -16.29 4.44 9.04
CA ALA A 66 -17.71 4.58 8.75
C ALA A 66 -18.37 5.80 9.44
N LYS A 67 -17.82 6.25 10.57
CA LYS A 67 -18.34 7.39 11.35
C LYS A 67 -17.74 8.74 10.94
N MET A 68 -16.67 8.76 10.14
CA MET A 68 -15.95 9.99 9.79
C MET A 68 -16.33 10.51 8.40
N ASN A 69 -16.66 11.80 8.28
CA ASN A 69 -17.01 12.41 6.99
C ASN A 69 -15.93 12.26 5.92
N ARG A 70 -14.65 12.28 6.32
CA ARG A 70 -13.50 12.15 5.43
C ARG A 70 -13.29 10.72 4.91
N THR A 71 -13.64 9.69 5.68
CA THR A 71 -13.21 8.30 5.41
C THR A 71 -14.35 7.29 5.28
N LYS A 72 -15.59 7.68 5.56
CA LYS A 72 -16.80 6.84 5.35
C LYS A 72 -16.95 6.31 3.93
N GLY A 73 -16.37 7.00 2.94
CA GLY A 73 -16.36 6.58 1.53
C GLY A 73 -15.27 5.58 1.15
N ARG A 74 -14.37 5.18 2.07
CA ARG A 74 -13.31 4.19 1.77
C ARG A 74 -13.91 2.82 1.38
N PRO A 75 -13.18 1.97 0.62
CA PRO A 75 -13.76 0.75 0.05
C PRO A 75 -14.43 -0.21 1.04
N ILE A 76 -13.82 -0.44 2.21
CA ILE A 76 -14.33 -1.36 3.23
C ILE A 76 -15.55 -0.80 3.97
N PRO A 77 -15.53 0.41 4.57
CA PRO A 77 -16.70 0.96 5.27
C PRO A 77 -17.87 1.27 4.32
N SER A 78 -17.62 1.56 3.04
CA SER A 78 -18.67 1.78 2.04
C SER A 78 -19.27 0.48 1.46
N GLY A 79 -18.76 -0.69 1.85
CA GLY A 79 -19.25 -1.98 1.38
C GLY A 79 -18.91 -2.32 -0.08
N ARG A 80 -18.01 -1.56 -0.72
CA ARG A 80 -17.51 -1.85 -2.07
C ARG A 80 -16.64 -3.12 -2.12
N ILE A 81 -16.09 -3.50 -0.97
CA ILE A 81 -15.34 -4.75 -0.74
C ILE A 81 -15.52 -5.18 0.73
N SER A 82 -15.48 -6.48 0.97
CA SER A 82 -15.59 -7.10 2.31
C SER A 82 -14.27 -7.66 2.79
#